data_AF-A0A7S2GUM0-F1
#
_entry.id   AF-A0A7S2GUM0-F1
#
_cell.length_a   1.000
_cell.length_b   1.000
_cell.length_c   1.000
_cell.angle_alpha   90.00
_cell.angle_beta   90.00
_cell.angle_gamma   90.00
#
_symmetry.space_group_name_H-M   'P 1'
#
loop_
_entity.id
_entity.type
_entity.pdbx_description
1 polymer ?
#
loop_
_entity_poly.entity_id
_entity_poly.type
_entity_poly.pdbx_seq_one_letter_code
_entity_poly.pdbx_strand_id
1 'polypeptide(L)'
;KSETSQGPGEVPPPSGDDITTYVVLGVRCKMTRRAFEDLLIARNFAGDYDYIYMPEDFHSKLNKRCVFVNFRTPEAAARFVGSSLPDGNEETAWRILPAAIQGKAANIEVSDRKRRVTKRSFWPRVIE
;
A
#
# COMPACT_ATOMS: atom_id res chain seq x y z
N LYS A 1 30.96 10.91 28.61
CA LYS A 1 29.69 11.52 28.17
C LYS A 1 29.78 11.62 26.67
N SER A 2 29.00 10.83 25.94
CA SER A 2 29.09 10.76 24.48
C SER A 2 27.72 11.06 23.93
N GLU A 3 27.53 12.31 23.51
CA GLU A 3 26.38 12.78 22.74
C GLU A 3 26.34 12.04 21.40
N THR A 4 25.21 11.42 21.10
CA THR A 4 24.92 10.86 19.78
C THR A 4 23.88 11.76 19.13
N SER A 5 24.35 12.55 18.17
CA SER A 5 23.58 13.42 17.29
C SER A 5 22.51 12.65 16.52
N GLN A 6 21.24 12.97 16.77
CA GLN A 6 20.09 12.44 16.05
C GLN A 6 19.94 13.14 14.69
N GLY A 7 20.14 12.40 13.61
CA GLY A 7 19.65 12.75 12.27
C GLY A 7 18.11 12.60 12.19
N PRO A 8 17.47 13.13 11.13
CA PRO A 8 16.02 13.16 11.03
C PRO A 8 15.45 11.76 10.78
N GLY A 9 14.99 11.11 11.85
CA GLY A 9 13.88 10.14 11.85
C GLY A 9 13.91 9.05 10.79
N GLU A 10 14.96 8.24 10.73
CA GLU A 10 14.86 6.93 10.10
C GLU A 10 14.06 6.04 11.07
N VAL A 11 12.76 5.89 10.79
CA VAL A 11 11.92 4.93 11.50
C VAL A 11 12.55 3.54 11.30
N PRO A 12 12.91 2.82 12.38
CA PRO A 12 13.47 1.48 12.25
C PRO A 12 12.50 0.61 11.44
N PRO A 13 13.00 -0.27 10.55
CA PRO A 13 12.12 -1.19 9.85
C PRO A 13 11.32 -1.98 10.89
N PRO A 14 9.99 -2.02 10.78
CA PRO A 14 9.17 -2.80 11.70
C PRO A 14 9.66 -4.24 11.71
N SER A 15 9.85 -4.82 12.89
CA SER A 15 10.09 -6.25 13.07
C SER A 15 9.00 -7.00 12.29
N GLY A 16 9.39 -8.03 11.53
CA GLY A 16 8.54 -8.67 10.51
C GLY A 16 7.17 -9.16 11.00
N ASP A 17 6.99 -9.33 12.30
CA ASP A 17 5.78 -9.83 12.95
C ASP A 17 4.66 -8.79 13.14
N ASP A 18 4.92 -7.49 12.96
CA ASP A 18 3.91 -6.41 13.14
C ASP A 18 3.58 -5.66 11.85
N ILE A 19 4.10 -6.12 10.70
CA ILE A 19 3.92 -5.44 9.42
C ILE A 19 2.51 -5.70 8.89
N THR A 20 1.72 -4.65 8.77
CA THR A 20 0.34 -4.72 8.26
C THR A 20 0.17 -3.96 6.96
N THR A 21 1.03 -2.99 6.65
CA THR A 21 0.96 -2.22 5.42
C THR A 21 2.06 -2.61 4.44
N TYR A 22 1.66 -2.90 3.21
CA TYR A 22 2.57 -3.17 2.09
C TYR A 22 2.32 -2.21 0.93
N VAL A 23 3.39 -1.90 0.21
CA VAL A 23 3.36 -1.24 -1.08
C VAL A 23 3.64 -2.27 -2.19
N VAL A 24 2.74 -2.35 -3.16
CA VAL A 24 2.90 -3.13 -4.39
C VAL A 24 3.39 -2.20 -5.47
N LEU A 25 4.60 -2.42 -5.98
CA LEU A 25 5.22 -1.69 -7.08
C LEU A 25 5.14 -2.49 -8.37
N GLY A 26 5.24 -1.82 -9.51
CA GLY A 26 5.23 -2.47 -10.83
C GLY A 26 3.84 -2.76 -11.37
N VAL A 27 2.79 -2.28 -10.69
CA VAL A 27 1.41 -2.41 -11.14
C VAL A 27 1.22 -1.73 -12.50
N ARG A 28 0.42 -2.32 -13.39
CA ARG A 28 0.16 -1.74 -14.72
C ARG A 28 -0.49 -0.36 -14.57
N CYS A 29 0.00 0.65 -15.30
CA CYS A 29 -0.46 2.04 -15.21
C CYS A 29 -1.96 2.25 -15.50
N LYS A 30 -2.60 1.32 -16.24
CA LYS A 30 -4.05 1.32 -16.52
C LYS A 30 -4.90 0.58 -15.49
N MET A 31 -4.27 -0.11 -14.54
CA MET A 31 -4.99 -0.84 -13.50
C MET A 31 -5.69 0.16 -12.57
N THR A 32 -6.97 -0.06 -12.28
CA THR A 32 -7.71 0.80 -11.37
C THR A 32 -7.64 0.24 -9.95
N ARG A 33 -7.90 1.09 -8.94
CA ARG A 33 -8.05 0.64 -7.54
C ARG A 33 -9.06 -0.51 -7.43
N ARG A 34 -10.17 -0.42 -8.16
CA ARG A 34 -11.22 -1.46 -8.18
C ARG A 34 -10.71 -2.77 -8.77
N ALA A 35 -9.98 -2.74 -9.88
CA ALA A 35 -9.39 -3.95 -10.45
C ALA A 35 -8.38 -4.62 -9.50
N PHE A 36 -7.65 -3.82 -8.69
CA PHE A 36 -6.76 -4.36 -7.66
C PHE A 36 -7.54 -4.98 -6.50
N GLU A 37 -8.65 -4.36 -6.12
CA GLU A 37 -9.57 -4.89 -5.11
C GLU A 37 -10.21 -6.22 -5.54
N ASP A 38 -10.73 -6.29 -6.77
CA ASP A 38 -11.29 -7.52 -7.35
C ASP A 38 -10.25 -8.65 -7.37
N LEU A 39 -8.98 -8.30 -7.61
CA LEU A 39 -7.85 -9.24 -7.57
C LEU A 39 -7.58 -9.78 -6.16
N LEU A 40 -7.68 -8.93 -5.13
CA LEU A 40 -7.56 -9.37 -3.72
C LEU A 40 -8.72 -10.27 -3.32
N ILE A 41 -9.93 -9.94 -3.73
CA ILE A 41 -11.13 -10.74 -3.48
C ILE A 41 -10.99 -12.12 -4.14
N ALA A 42 -10.58 -12.17 -5.41
CA ALA A 42 -10.35 -13.43 -6.14
C ALA A 42 -9.25 -14.30 -5.50
N ARG A 43 -8.34 -13.70 -4.74
CA ARG A 43 -7.27 -14.37 -3.99
C ARG A 43 -7.62 -14.68 -2.54
N ASN A 44 -8.90 -14.58 -2.17
CA ASN A 44 -9.35 -14.92 -0.83
C ASN A 44 -8.75 -14.02 0.27
N PHE A 45 -8.50 -12.75 -0.05
CA PHE A 45 -8.18 -11.69 0.92
C PHE A 45 -9.38 -10.78 1.21
N ALA A 46 -10.58 -11.15 0.73
CA ALA A 46 -11.79 -10.40 1.03
C ALA A 46 -12.03 -10.32 2.54
N GLY A 47 -12.10 -9.11 3.09
CA GLY A 47 -12.27 -8.88 4.53
C GLY A 47 -10.96 -8.76 5.33
N ASP A 48 -9.83 -9.22 4.78
CA ASP A 48 -8.54 -9.23 5.47
C ASP A 48 -7.77 -7.90 5.37
N TYR A 49 -8.27 -6.95 4.59
CA TYR A 49 -7.71 -5.61 4.43
C TYR A 49 -8.74 -4.54 4.77
N ASP A 50 -8.24 -3.42 5.30
CA ASP A 50 -9.02 -2.32 5.83
C ASP A 50 -8.66 -0.96 5.21
N TYR A 51 -7.62 -0.92 4.38
CA TYR A 51 -7.19 0.26 3.67
C TYR A 51 -6.56 -0.09 2.31
N ILE A 52 -6.98 0.62 1.25
CA ILE A 52 -6.31 0.58 -0.06
C ILE A 52 -6.15 1.99 -0.59
N TYR A 53 -4.94 2.32 -1.03
CA TYR A 53 -4.63 3.58 -1.69
C TYR A 53 -3.82 3.36 -2.96
N MET A 54 -4.34 3.84 -4.09
CA MET A 54 -3.65 3.81 -5.37
C MET A 54 -3.52 5.26 -5.86
N PRO A 55 -2.34 5.89 -5.74
CA PRO A 55 -2.15 7.24 -6.24
C PRO A 55 -2.25 7.27 -7.78
N GLU A 56 -3.12 8.14 -8.28
CA GLU A 56 -3.29 8.44 -9.70
C GLU A 56 -2.62 9.78 -10.04
N ASP A 57 -2.06 9.87 -11.25
CA ASP A 57 -1.55 11.12 -11.79
C ASP A 57 -2.69 12.03 -12.27
N PHE A 58 -2.68 13.30 -11.89
CA PHE A 58 -3.76 14.26 -12.17
C PHE A 58 -3.93 14.58 -13.65
N HIS A 59 -2.84 14.54 -14.41
CA HIS A 59 -2.82 14.86 -15.83
C HIS A 59 -3.12 13.63 -16.68
N SER A 60 -2.45 12.52 -16.36
CA SER A 60 -2.46 11.32 -17.18
C SER A 60 -3.61 10.38 -16.84
N LYS A 61 -4.23 10.52 -15.66
CA LYS A 61 -5.21 9.56 -15.07
C LYS A 61 -4.69 8.12 -15.02
N LEU A 62 -3.37 7.97 -15.03
CA LEU A 62 -2.68 6.69 -14.89
C LEU A 62 -2.21 6.56 -13.45
N ASN A 63 -2.25 5.36 -12.90
CA ASN A 63 -1.67 5.12 -11.60
C ASN A 63 -0.14 5.25 -11.67
N LYS A 64 0.49 5.58 -10.53
CA LYS A 64 1.95 5.71 -10.42
C LYS A 64 2.68 4.36 -10.35
N ARG A 65 2.06 3.28 -10.85
CA ARG A 65 2.53 1.89 -10.77
C ARG A 65 2.79 1.42 -9.34
N CYS A 66 2.14 2.06 -8.37
CA CYS A 66 2.22 1.71 -6.96
C CYS A 66 0.83 1.68 -6.32
N VAL A 67 0.66 0.76 -5.36
CA VAL A 67 -0.55 0.60 -4.57
C VAL A 67 -0.16 0.32 -3.13
N PHE A 68 -0.81 0.98 -2.19
CA PHE A 68 -0.66 0.73 -0.76
C PHE A 68 -1.88 -0.05 -0.28
N VAL A 69 -1.64 -1.09 0.49
CA VAL A 69 -2.68 -1.91 1.12
C VAL A 69 -2.33 -2.12 2.58
N ASN A 70 -3.30 -1.91 3.48
CA ASN A 70 -3.19 -2.32 4.88
C ASN A 70 -4.05 -3.56 5.11
N PHE A 71 -3.47 -4.54 5.77
CA PHE A 71 -4.14 -5.73 6.26
C PHE A 71 -4.54 -5.56 7.73
N ARG A 72 -5.64 -6.21 8.12
CA ARG A 72 -6.16 -6.16 9.50
C ARG A 72 -5.25 -6.87 10.49
N THR A 73 -4.54 -7.90 10.02
CA THR A 73 -3.62 -8.68 10.87
C THR A 73 -2.29 -8.91 10.17
N PRO A 74 -1.18 -9.03 10.91
CA PRO A 74 0.13 -9.35 10.33
C PRO A 74 0.16 -10.70 9.61
N GLU A 75 -0.61 -11.69 10.05
CA GLU A 75 -0.69 -13.01 9.42
C GLU A 75 -1.31 -12.92 8.03
N ALA A 76 -2.36 -12.12 7.86
CA ALA A 76 -2.95 -11.85 6.55
C ALA A 76 -1.95 -11.11 5.64
N ALA A 77 -1.19 -10.18 6.21
CA ALA A 77 -0.16 -9.44 5.49
C ALA A 77 0.99 -10.36 5.04
N ALA A 78 1.47 -11.25 5.91
CA ALA A 78 2.46 -12.26 5.60
C ALA A 78 1.97 -13.23 4.52
N ARG A 79 0.71 -13.67 4.60
CA ARG A 79 0.07 -14.50 3.55
C ARG A 79 0.03 -13.78 2.21
N PHE A 80 -0.19 -12.46 2.22
CA PHE A 80 -0.16 -11.65 1.00
C PHE A 80 1.24 -11.58 0.38
N VAL A 81 2.29 -11.37 1.18
CA VAL A 81 3.69 -11.39 0.69
C VAL A 81 4.07 -12.76 0.13
N GLY A 82 3.66 -13.84 0.82
CA GLY A 82 3.91 -15.20 0.38
C GLY A 82 3.06 -15.64 -0.82
N SER A 83 1.99 -14.90 -1.14
CA SER A 83 1.19 -15.17 -2.32
C SER A 83 1.89 -14.63 -3.56
N SER A 84 2.14 -15.51 -4.55
CA SER A 84 2.60 -15.05 -5.85
C SER A 84 1.48 -14.20 -6.48
N LEU A 85 1.68 -12.88 -6.50
CA LEU A 85 0.87 -11.99 -7.32
C LEU A 85 1.08 -12.39 -8.77
N PRO A 86 0.03 -12.30 -9.62
CA PRO A 86 0.07 -12.97 -10.91
C PRO A 86 1.24 -12.39 -11.66
N ASP A 87 2.14 -13.28 -12.12
CA ASP A 87 3.26 -12.95 -12.97
C ASP A 87 2.78 -11.96 -14.01
N GLY A 88 3.10 -10.68 -13.79
CA GLY A 88 3.05 -9.74 -14.88
C GLY A 88 3.95 -10.36 -15.93
N ASN A 89 3.45 -10.45 -17.17
CA ASN A 89 4.30 -10.70 -18.33
C ASN A 89 5.67 -10.05 -18.12
N GLU A 90 6.74 -10.69 -18.60
CA GLU A 90 8.17 -10.42 -18.31
C GLU A 90 8.59 -8.93 -18.23
N GLU A 91 7.80 -8.02 -18.81
CA GLU A 91 7.89 -6.56 -18.70
C GLU A 91 7.45 -5.93 -17.34
N THR A 92 6.73 -6.62 -16.45
CA THR A 92 6.18 -6.03 -15.20
C THR A 92 6.18 -6.97 -14.00
N ALA A 93 7.37 -7.29 -13.47
CA ALA A 93 7.49 -7.96 -12.17
C ALA A 93 6.93 -7.06 -11.05
N TRP A 94 5.85 -7.50 -10.40
CA TRP A 94 5.32 -6.79 -9.23
C TRP A 94 6.24 -7.03 -8.03
N ARG A 95 6.50 -5.98 -7.26
CA ARG A 95 7.31 -6.07 -6.04
C ARG A 95 6.46 -5.70 -4.84
N ILE A 96 6.42 -6.57 -3.84
CA ILE A 96 5.73 -6.31 -2.58
C ILE A 96 6.80 -5.92 -1.57
N LEU A 97 6.71 -4.70 -1.04
CA LEU A 97 7.66 -4.18 -0.04
C LEU A 97 6.87 -3.69 1.17
N PRO A 98 7.43 -3.79 2.39
CA PRO A 98 6.82 -3.14 3.55
C PRO A 98 6.73 -1.63 3.28
N ALA A 99 5.57 -1.04 3.58
CA ALA A 99 5.40 0.39 3.43
C ALA A 99 6.20 1.15 4.50
N ALA A 100 6.72 2.33 4.15
CA ALA A 100 7.39 3.20 5.11
C ALA A 100 6.45 3.70 6.22
N ILE A 101 5.14 3.73 5.95
CA ILE A 101 4.09 4.08 6.90
C ILE A 101 3.27 2.82 7.16
N GLN A 102 3.25 2.38 8.42
CA GLN A 102 2.53 1.19 8.87
C GLN A 102 1.20 1.55 9.55
N GLY A 103 0.21 0.69 9.37
CA GLY A 103 -1.12 0.80 9.97
C GLY A 103 -2.07 1.76 9.23
N LYS A 104 -3.37 1.47 9.32
CA LYS A 104 -4.44 2.28 8.73
C LYS A 104 -4.47 3.71 9.25
N ALA A 105 -4.35 3.92 10.57
CA ALA A 105 -4.46 5.26 11.16
C ALA A 105 -3.39 6.23 10.63
N ALA A 106 -2.13 5.79 10.60
CA ALA A 106 -1.02 6.60 10.10
C ALA A 106 -1.14 6.87 8.58
N ASN A 107 -1.58 5.85 7.81
CA ASN A 107 -1.81 6.02 6.37
C ASN A 107 -2.96 6.99 6.05
N ILE A 108 -4.03 6.99 6.86
CA ILE A 108 -5.12 7.97 6.76
C ILE A 108 -4.59 9.37 7.06
N GLU A 109 -3.83 9.57 8.14
CA GLU A 109 -3.29 10.89 8.52
C GLU A 109 -2.43 11.49 7.41
N VAL A 110 -1.49 10.72 6.86
CA VAL A 110 -0.60 11.20 5.79
C VAL A 110 -1.37 11.50 4.50
N SER A 111 -2.42 10.72 4.21
CA SER A 111 -3.29 10.95 3.06
C SER A 111 -4.22 12.16 3.26
N ASP A 112 -4.67 12.39 4.49
CA ASP A 112 -5.50 13.53 4.88
C ASP A 112 -4.73 14.86 4.71
N ARG A 113 -3.47 14.92 5.13
CA ARG A 113 -2.60 16.08 4.89
C ARG A 113 -2.40 16.41 3.41
N LYS A 114 -2.63 15.44 2.52
CA LYS A 114 -2.57 15.58 1.05
C LYS A 114 -3.94 15.88 0.41
N ARG A 115 -5.04 15.96 1.18
CA ARG A 115 -6.42 16.26 0.72
C ARG A 115 -6.66 17.65 0.12
N ARG A 116 -5.62 18.36 -0.31
CA ARG A 116 -5.78 19.59 -1.12
C ARG A 116 -6.41 19.33 -2.51
N VAL A 117 -6.74 18.07 -2.82
CA VAL A 117 -7.32 17.62 -4.09
C VAL A 117 -8.78 17.18 -3.89
N THR A 118 -9.69 17.87 -4.57
CA THR A 118 -11.16 17.74 -4.45
C THR A 118 -11.79 16.50 -5.09
N LYS A 119 -11.02 15.62 -5.77
CA LYS A 119 -11.57 14.46 -6.48
C LYS A 119 -11.55 13.19 -5.64
N ARG A 120 -12.74 12.64 -5.37
CA ARG A 120 -13.00 11.44 -4.53
C ARG A 120 -12.31 10.15 -5.01
N SER A 121 -12.00 10.03 -6.31
CA SER A 121 -11.29 8.86 -6.86
C SER A 121 -9.85 8.74 -6.35
N PHE A 122 -9.24 9.86 -5.96
CA PHE A 122 -7.85 9.94 -5.49
C PHE A 122 -7.73 9.70 -3.99
N TRP A 123 -8.85 9.38 -3.31
CA TRP A 123 -8.87 9.23 -1.87
C TRP A 123 -8.67 7.75 -1.52
N PRO A 124 -7.96 7.44 -0.42
CA PRO A 124 -7.87 6.07 0.04
C PRO A 124 -9.26 5.49 0.30
N ARG A 125 -9.43 4.22 -0.06
CA ARG A 125 -10.60 3.46 0.35
C ARG A 125 -10.34 2.91 1.74
N VAL A 126 -11.07 3.44 2.71
CA VAL A 126 -11.14 2.89 4.05
C VAL A 126 -12.31 1.91 4.09
N ILE A 127 -12.05 0.71 4.56
CA ILE A 127 -13.07 -0.34 4.78
C ILE A 127 -13.23 -0.46 6.29
N GLU A 128 -14.48 -0.47 6.73
CA GLU A 128 -14.86 -0.65 8.14
C GLU A 128 -14.79 -2.14 8.52
#